data_AF-A0A165J3B9-F1
#
_entry.id   AF-A0A165J3B9-F1
#
_cell.length_a   1.000
_cell.length_b   1.000
_cell.length_c   1.000
_cell.angle_alpha   90.00
_cell.angle_beta   90.00
_cell.angle_gamma   90.00
#
_symmetry.space_group_name_H-M   'P 1'
#
loop_
_entity.id
_entity.type
_entity.pdbx_description
1 polymer ?
#
loop_
_entity_poly.entity_id
_entity_poly.type
_entity_poly.pdbx_seq_one_letter_code
_entity_poly.pdbx_strand_id
1 'polypeptide(L)'
;SSLNLCTTDGDQLVALRFRNQPIEHPPTLYYFTRARLNLNWRYPGHPDGPTAEPRSSVKVTDKVKEHGAHVIVASQSKTFDEKDWRLMDNNPAISVDEDMKGTLERLHEKAETVEV
;
A
#
# COMPACT_ATOMS: atom_id res chain seq x y z
N SER A 1 20.96 -8.36 -6.07
CA SER A 1 20.38 -7.22 -5.32
C SER A 1 18.86 -7.28 -5.39
N SER A 2 18.18 -6.76 -4.37
CA SER A 2 16.72 -6.63 -4.28
C SER A 2 16.36 -5.30 -3.64
N LEU A 3 15.23 -4.70 -4.04
CA LEU A 3 14.76 -3.44 -3.51
C LEU A 3 13.24 -3.42 -3.46
N ASN A 4 12.69 -3.07 -2.31
CA ASN A 4 11.32 -2.57 -2.20
C ASN A 4 11.42 -1.07 -1.95
N LEU A 5 10.76 -0.27 -2.78
CA LEU A 5 10.70 1.18 -2.65
C LEU A 5 9.24 1.60 -2.71
N CYS A 6 8.86 2.56 -1.86
CA CYS A 6 7.59 3.26 -1.92
C CYS A 6 7.90 4.74 -1.78
N THR A 7 7.53 5.54 -2.77
CA THR A 7 7.80 6.96 -2.83
C THR A 7 6.57 7.71 -3.31
N THR A 8 6.51 9.00 -3.00
CA THR A 8 5.44 9.90 -3.42
C THR A 8 6.02 11.28 -3.67
N ASP A 9 5.43 12.02 -4.59
CA ASP A 9 5.68 13.45 -4.80
C ASP A 9 4.70 14.35 -4.02
N GLY A 10 3.71 13.75 -3.34
CA GLY A 10 2.63 14.43 -2.65
C GLY A 10 1.25 14.20 -3.29
N ASP A 11 1.22 13.96 -4.61
CA ASP A 11 -0.01 13.79 -5.38
C ASP A 11 -0.18 12.34 -5.87
N GLN A 12 0.93 11.70 -6.23
CA GLN A 12 0.98 10.33 -6.73
C GLN A 12 1.89 9.47 -5.86
N LEU A 13 1.63 8.17 -5.86
CA LEU A 13 2.46 7.19 -5.15
C LEU A 13 2.95 6.13 -6.12
N VAL A 14 4.24 5.82 -6.06
CA VAL A 14 4.84 4.69 -6.76
C VAL A 14 5.46 3.75 -5.76
N ALA A 15 5.11 2.47 -5.86
CA ALA A 15 5.78 1.41 -5.11
C ALA A 15 6.24 0.30 -6.04
N LEU A 16 7.44 -0.24 -5.80
CA LEU A 16 8.03 -1.29 -6.62
C LEU A 16 8.62 -2.41 -5.77
N ARG A 17 8.57 -3.62 -6.33
CA ARG A 17 9.18 -4.83 -5.78
C ARG A 17 10.16 -5.40 -6.79
N PHE A 18 11.44 -5.14 -6.59
CA PHE A 18 12.50 -5.46 -7.55
C PHE A 18 13.46 -6.55 -7.07
N ARG A 19 13.86 -7.42 -8.01
CA ARG A 19 14.91 -8.43 -7.90
C ARG A 19 15.68 -8.56 -9.21
N ASN A 20 17.01 -8.48 -9.12
CA ASN A 20 17.93 -8.68 -10.26
C ASN A 20 18.32 -10.16 -10.49
N GLN A 21 17.53 -11.12 -10.03
CA GLN A 21 17.83 -12.55 -10.18
C GLN A 21 16.52 -13.29 -10.47
N PRO A 22 16.48 -14.18 -11.47
CA PRO A 22 15.23 -14.81 -11.92
C PRO A 22 14.74 -15.94 -11.01
N ILE A 23 15.66 -16.57 -10.25
CA ILE A 23 15.36 -17.78 -9.46
C ILE A 23 14.92 -17.44 -8.04
N GLU A 24 15.48 -16.39 -7.44
CA GLU A 24 15.21 -16.04 -6.05
C GLU A 24 14.07 -15.03 -5.97
N HIS A 25 13.16 -15.21 -5.02
CA HIS A 25 12.04 -14.28 -4.83
C HIS A 25 12.52 -12.96 -4.18
N PRO A 26 12.02 -11.78 -4.62
CA PRO A 26 12.24 -10.54 -3.88
C PRO A 26 11.63 -10.60 -2.47
N PRO A 27 12.10 -9.76 -1.54
CA PRO A 27 11.37 -9.50 -0.29
C PRO A 27 9.90 -9.17 -0.56
N THR A 28 8.99 -9.56 0.32
CA THR A 28 7.55 -9.39 0.10
C THR A 28 7.15 -7.91 0.10
N LEU A 29 6.24 -7.56 -0.81
CA LEU A 29 5.57 -6.26 -0.84
C LEU A 29 4.10 -6.52 -1.18
N TYR A 30 3.21 -6.04 -0.32
CA TYR A 30 1.78 -6.20 -0.47
C TYR A 30 1.14 -4.85 -0.71
N TYR A 31 0.01 -4.86 -1.40
CA TYR A 31 -0.87 -3.72 -1.50
C TYR A 31 -2.32 -4.08 -1.15
N PHE A 32 -3.09 -3.08 -0.73
CA PHE A 32 -4.46 -3.23 -0.28
C PHE A 32 -5.28 -2.00 -0.68
N THR A 33 -6.49 -2.22 -1.21
CA THR A 33 -7.35 -1.14 -1.77
C THR A 33 -8.75 -1.09 -1.16
N ARG A 34 -9.09 -1.99 -0.23
CA ARG A 34 -10.45 -2.09 0.28
C ARG A 34 -10.60 -1.29 1.57
N ALA A 35 -11.49 -0.31 1.59
CA ALA A 35 -11.92 0.27 2.84
C ALA A 35 -12.66 -0.77 3.70
N ARG A 36 -11.98 -1.33 4.71
CA ARG A 36 -12.64 -2.07 5.80
C ARG A 36 -12.52 -1.29 7.09
N LEU A 37 -13.53 -1.52 7.94
CA LEU A 37 -13.73 -0.86 9.23
C LEU A 37 -12.52 -0.87 10.17
N ASN A 38 -11.59 -1.82 9.99
CA ASN A 38 -10.53 -2.13 10.95
C ASN A 38 -9.14 -2.00 10.32
N LEU A 39 -8.84 -0.81 9.79
CA LEU A 39 -7.48 -0.49 9.33
C LEU A 39 -6.48 -0.36 10.50
N ASN A 40 -6.96 -0.11 11.72
CA ASN A 40 -6.12 0.03 12.90
C ASN A 40 -6.90 -0.22 14.20
N TRP A 41 -6.92 -1.46 14.71
CA TRP A 41 -7.51 -1.75 16.02
C TRP A 41 -6.51 -1.55 17.17
N ARG A 42 -5.21 -1.56 16.87
CA ARG A 42 -4.14 -1.55 17.87
C ARG A 42 -3.95 -0.18 18.52
N TYR A 43 -4.33 0.88 17.81
CA TYR A 43 -4.32 2.25 18.32
C TYR A 43 -5.75 2.81 18.26
N PRO A 44 -6.57 2.55 19.29
CA PRO A 44 -7.88 3.18 19.38
C PRO A 44 -7.69 4.70 19.56
N GLY A 45 -8.12 5.49 18.57
CA GLY A 45 -8.01 6.95 18.59
C GLY A 45 -7.84 7.56 17.21
N HIS A 46 -7.87 8.89 17.12
CA HIS A 46 -7.53 9.63 15.91
C HIS A 46 -6.00 9.87 15.87
N PRO A 47 -5.31 9.71 14.73
CA PRO A 47 -3.87 9.96 14.63
C PRO A 47 -3.49 11.42 14.96
N ASP A 48 -4.43 12.36 14.87
CA ASP A 48 -4.24 13.79 15.21
C ASP A 48 -4.37 14.09 16.72
N GLY A 49 -4.48 13.06 17.57
CA GLY A 49 -4.46 13.21 19.03
C GLY A 49 -5.83 13.49 19.67
N PRO A 50 -5.85 13.71 21.01
CA PRO A 50 -7.06 13.70 21.84
C PRO A 50 -7.99 14.92 21.66
N THR A 51 -7.59 15.91 20.86
CA THR A 51 -8.41 17.09 20.51
C THR A 51 -9.42 16.82 19.40
N ALA A 52 -9.34 15.67 18.71
CA ALA A 52 -10.43 15.21 17.87
C ALA A 52 -11.57 14.72 18.78
N GLU A 53 -12.76 15.30 18.64
CA GLU A 53 -13.93 14.97 19.47
C GLU A 53 -14.11 13.45 19.62
N PRO A 54 -14.41 12.94 20.83
CA PRO A 54 -14.57 11.51 21.04
C PRO A 54 -15.79 11.00 20.26
N ARG A 55 -15.55 10.35 19.12
CA ARG A 55 -16.56 9.65 18.28
C ARG A 55 -17.17 8.41 18.97
N SER A 56 -17.36 8.46 20.29
CA SER A 56 -17.95 7.38 21.11
C SER A 56 -19.39 7.03 20.71
N SER A 57 -20.06 7.89 19.94
CA SER A 57 -21.43 7.70 19.46
C SER A 57 -21.56 7.33 17.98
N VAL A 58 -20.46 7.22 17.22
CA VAL A 58 -20.54 6.91 15.78
C VAL A 58 -20.77 5.42 15.61
N LYS A 59 -21.98 5.05 15.16
CA LYS A 59 -22.37 3.67 14.89
C LYS A 59 -21.34 3.04 13.95
N VAL A 60 -21.02 1.77 14.21
CA VAL A 60 -20.12 0.92 13.40
C VAL A 60 -20.47 0.97 11.89
N THR A 61 -21.72 1.26 11.54
CA THR A 61 -22.17 1.42 10.16
C THR A 61 -21.66 2.69 9.46
N ASP A 62 -21.34 3.74 10.20
CA ASP A 62 -20.95 5.05 9.64
C ASP A 62 -19.44 5.13 9.35
N LYS A 63 -18.61 4.36 10.07
CA LYS A 63 -17.14 4.30 9.88
C LYS A 63 -16.70 3.72 8.54
N VAL A 64 -17.51 2.89 7.89
CA VAL A 64 -17.17 2.34 6.54
C VAL A 64 -17.16 3.44 5.49
N LYS A 65 -17.99 4.49 5.65
CA LYS A 65 -18.03 5.64 4.75
C LYS A 65 -16.91 6.65 5.00
N GLU A 66 -16.31 6.66 6.19
CA GLU A 66 -15.35 7.70 6.57
C GLU A 66 -13.97 7.56 5.93
N HIS A 67 -13.55 6.37 5.48
CA HIS A 67 -12.17 6.14 5.05
C HIS A 67 -11.84 6.45 3.59
N GLY A 68 -12.79 6.96 2.79
CA GLY A 68 -12.56 7.32 1.39
C GLY A 68 -11.99 6.18 0.53
N ALA A 69 -11.64 6.47 -0.71
CA ALA A 69 -10.79 5.59 -1.50
C ALA A 69 -9.36 5.69 -0.97
N HIS A 70 -8.66 4.56 -0.84
CA HIS A 70 -7.27 4.54 -0.40
C HIS A 70 -6.53 3.31 -0.94
N VAL A 71 -5.22 3.46 -1.06
CA VAL A 71 -4.30 2.37 -1.34
C VAL A 71 -3.26 2.32 -0.23
N ILE A 72 -2.99 1.13 0.29
CA ILE A 72 -1.98 0.89 1.31
C ILE A 72 -0.94 -0.05 0.75
N VAL A 73 0.33 0.26 0.97
CA VAL A 73 1.47 -0.58 0.61
C VAL A 73 2.23 -0.95 1.88
N ALA A 74 2.59 -2.23 2.03
CA ALA A 74 3.32 -2.70 3.20
C ALA A 74 4.19 -3.92 2.89
N SER A 75 5.31 -4.08 3.61
CA SER A 75 6.18 -5.25 3.47
C SER A 75 5.60 -6.53 4.08
N GLN A 76 4.61 -6.40 4.96
CA GLN A 76 3.92 -7.49 5.64
C GLN A 76 2.40 -7.21 5.67
N SER A 77 1.57 -8.23 5.52
CA SER A 77 0.14 -8.12 5.80
C SER A 77 -0.08 -7.91 7.29
N LYS A 78 -0.81 -6.85 7.67
CA LYS A 78 -1.07 -6.53 9.09
C LYS A 78 -2.55 -6.32 9.43
N THR A 79 -3.47 -6.73 8.55
CA THR A 79 -4.91 -6.70 8.83
C THR A 79 -5.44 -8.06 9.29
N PHE A 80 -6.66 -8.05 9.83
CA PHE A 80 -7.35 -9.25 10.33
C PHE A 80 -7.67 -10.29 9.26
N ASP A 81 -7.96 -9.85 8.03
CA ASP A 81 -8.21 -10.73 6.89
C ASP A 81 -7.00 -10.67 5.95
N GLU A 82 -6.21 -11.73 5.88
CA GLU A 82 -5.05 -11.79 4.98
C GLU A 82 -5.47 -11.80 3.51
N LYS A 83 -6.69 -12.26 3.20
CA LYS A 83 -7.23 -12.36 1.83
C LYS A 83 -7.45 -11.00 1.17
N ASP A 84 -7.49 -9.96 1.99
CA ASP A 84 -7.66 -8.59 1.55
C ASP A 84 -6.35 -8.05 0.94
N TRP A 85 -5.18 -8.51 1.40
CA TRP A 85 -3.89 -8.10 0.85
C TRP A 85 -3.55 -8.85 -0.44
N ARG A 86 -2.97 -8.12 -1.38
CA ARG A 86 -2.45 -8.68 -2.63
C ARG A 86 -0.93 -8.62 -2.60
N LEU A 87 -0.28 -9.78 -2.66
CA LEU A 87 1.17 -9.86 -2.85
C LEU A 87 1.49 -9.36 -4.27
N MET A 88 2.38 -8.36 -4.38
CA MET A 88 2.90 -7.94 -5.66
C MET A 88 3.74 -9.06 -6.26
N ASP A 89 3.62 -9.32 -7.55
CA ASP A 89 4.42 -10.32 -8.28
C ASP A 89 5.94 -10.01 -8.27
N ASN A 90 6.74 -10.76 -9.03
CA ASN A 90 8.17 -10.46 -9.21
C ASN A 90 8.36 -9.33 -10.25
N ASN A 91 9.11 -8.29 -9.88
CA ASN A 91 9.39 -7.11 -10.70
C ASN A 91 8.18 -6.27 -11.18
N PRO A 92 7.10 -6.05 -10.40
CA PRO A 92 6.10 -5.04 -10.70
C PRO A 92 6.38 -3.70 -10.01
N ALA A 93 5.79 -2.66 -10.58
CA ALA A 93 5.53 -1.38 -9.93
C ALA A 93 4.01 -1.14 -9.89
N ILE A 94 3.52 -0.53 -8.81
CA ILE A 94 2.18 0.04 -8.72
C ILE A 94 2.31 1.55 -8.67
N SER A 95 1.57 2.22 -9.55
CA SER A 95 1.41 3.68 -9.54
C SER A 95 -0.02 3.99 -9.12
N VAL A 96 -0.19 4.89 -8.17
CA VAL A 96 -1.48 5.35 -7.65
C VAL A 96 -1.60 6.83 -7.95
N ASP A 97 -2.68 7.21 -8.63
CA ASP A 97 -2.99 8.59 -8.97
C ASP A 97 -3.78 9.32 -7.86
N GLU A 98 -4.08 10.58 -8.12
CA GLU A 98 -4.83 11.49 -7.26
C GLU A 98 -6.25 10.97 -6.95
N ASP A 99 -6.82 10.16 -7.85
CA ASP A 99 -8.14 9.53 -7.70
C ASP A 99 -8.08 8.19 -6.94
N MET A 100 -6.93 7.85 -6.36
CA MET A 100 -6.66 6.59 -5.64
C MET A 100 -6.81 5.35 -6.53
N LYS A 101 -6.60 5.49 -7.84
CA LYS A 101 -6.63 4.39 -8.79
C LYS A 101 -5.21 3.85 -8.99
N GLY A 102 -5.03 2.58 -8.60
CA GLY A 102 -3.78 1.85 -8.78
C GLY A 102 -3.67 1.20 -10.16
N THR A 103 -2.56 1.44 -10.85
CA THR A 103 -2.15 0.73 -12.08
C THR A 103 -0.91 -0.10 -11.79
N LEU A 104 -0.95 -1.40 -12.15
CA LEU A 104 0.17 -2.32 -12.01
C LEU A 104 0.90 -2.49 -13.34
N GLU A 105 2.20 -2.24 -13.33
CA GLU A 105 3.06 -2.34 -14.50
C GLU A 105 4.25 -3.26 -14.20
N ARG A 106 4.73 -3.98 -15.22
CA ARG A 106 5.90 -4.84 -15.08
C ARG A 106 7.15 -4.05 -15.42
N LEU A 107 8.14 -4.09 -14.55
CA LEU A 107 9.48 -3.57 -14.83
C LEU A 107 10.16 -4.51 -15.83
N HIS A 108 10.54 -3.97 -16.99
CA HIS A 108 11.23 -4.73 -18.03
C HIS A 108 12.69 -5.03 -17.62
N GLU A 109 13.17 -6.25 -17.88
CA GLU A 109 14.50 -6.73 -17.46
C GLU A 109 15.69 -6.15 -18.24
N LYS A 110 15.46 -5.35 -19.30
CA LYS A 110 16.58 -4.78 -20.06
C LYS A 110 17.13 -3.56 -19.35
N ALA A 111 18.06 -3.79 -18.43
CA ALA A 111 19.01 -2.76 -18.03
C ALA A 111 19.86 -2.40 -19.25
N GLU A 112 19.57 -1.25 -19.87
CA GLU A 112 20.48 -0.64 -20.82
C GLU A 112 21.65 -0.06 -20.02
N THR A 113 22.88 -0.47 -20.33
CA THR A 113 24.08 0.12 -19.73
C THR A 113 24.16 1.57 -20.22
N VAL A 114 23.83 2.51 -19.36
CA VAL A 114 24.15 3.92 -19.58
C VAL A 114 25.60 4.11 -19.16
N GLU A 115 26.50 4.20 -20.13
CA GLU A 115 27.87 4.66 -19.86
C GLU A 115 27.82 6.14 -19.45
N VAL A 116 28.49 6.47 -18.34
CA VAL A 116 28.64 7.84 -17.81
C VAL A 116 30.00 8.38 -18.21
#